data_AF-A0A542BF24-F1
#
_entry.id   AF-A0A542BF24-F1
#
_cell.length_a   1.000
_cell.length_b   1.000
_cell.length_c   1.000
_cell.angle_alpha   90.00
_cell.angle_beta   90.00
_cell.angle_gamma   90.00
#
_symmetry.space_group_name_H-M   'P 1'
#
loop_
_entity.id
_entity.type
_entity.pdbx_description
1 polymer ?
#
loop_
_entity_poly.entity_id
_entity_poly.type
_entity_poly.pdbx_seq_one_letter_code
_entity_poly.pdbx_strand_id
1 'polypeptide(L)'
;MRYTDELDALRTARDALRLRIAERLALEAGAPVEGASLEAWLTAADEAIETWESEGEEAQDSRAFRPIGPLQDLLADHAALAERIAETLDRRLS
;
A
#
# COMPACT_ATOMS: atom_id res chain seq x y z
N MET A 1 -15.08 21.75 5.32
CA MET A 1 -14.45 20.89 6.35
C MET A 1 -14.55 19.41 6.02
N ARG A 2 -15.73 18.89 5.62
CA ARG A 2 -15.93 17.47 5.21
C ARG A 2 -14.87 16.85 4.29
N TYR A 3 -14.32 17.61 3.34
CA TYR A 3 -13.27 17.13 2.41
C TYR A 3 -11.90 16.94 3.07
N THR A 4 -11.56 17.75 4.07
CA THR A 4 -10.31 17.59 4.84
C THR A 4 -10.39 16.32 5.68
N ASP A 5 -11.55 16.09 6.30
CA ASP A 5 -11.82 14.89 7.10
C ASP A 5 -11.75 13.61 6.24
N GLU A 6 -12.22 13.66 5.00
CA GLU A 6 -12.13 12.53 4.04
C GLU A 6 -10.68 12.24 3.62
N LEU A 7 -9.90 13.27 3.28
CA LEU A 7 -8.50 13.10 2.89
C LEU A 7 -7.63 12.57 4.04
N ASP A 8 -7.85 13.05 5.27
CA ASP A 8 -7.14 12.57 6.46
C ASP A 8 -7.53 11.12 6.80
N ALA A 9 -8.78 10.73 6.59
CA ALA A 9 -9.21 9.35 6.72
C ALA A 9 -8.55 8.43 5.68
N LEU A 10 -8.46 8.86 4.42
CA LEU A 10 -7.79 8.10 3.36
C LEU A 10 -6.28 7.94 3.63
N ARG A 11 -5.61 9.00 4.10
CA ARG A 11 -4.19 8.95 4.50
C ARG A 11 -3.96 7.98 5.65
N THR A 12 -4.81 8.04 6.68
CA THR A 12 -4.75 7.11 7.81
C THR A 12 -4.92 5.66 7.37
N ALA A 13 -5.87 5.39 6.47
CA ALA A 13 -6.10 4.06 5.92
C ALA A 13 -4.90 3.54 5.11
N ARG A 14 -4.27 4.41 4.32
CA ARG A 14 -3.06 4.09 3.56
C ARG A 14 -1.88 3.77 4.48
N ASP A 15 -1.65 4.58 5.51
CA ASP A 15 -0.56 4.36 6.46
C ASP A 15 -0.78 3.07 7.28
N ALA A 16 -2.03 2.71 7.57
CA ALA A 16 -2.38 1.43 8.18
C ALA A 16 -2.10 0.24 7.23
N LEU A 17 -2.35 0.37 5.92
CA LEU A 17 -1.99 -0.67 4.95
C LEU A 17 -0.47 -0.85 4.86
N ARG A 18 0.30 0.24 4.89
CA ARG A 18 1.76 0.17 4.92
C ARG A 18 2.28 -0.69 6.08
N LEU A 19 1.72 -0.51 7.29
CA LEU A 19 2.02 -1.36 8.45
C LEU A 19 1.66 -2.83 8.21
N ARG A 20 0.47 -3.10 7.64
CA ARG A 20 0.04 -4.47 7.34
C ARG A 20 0.90 -5.15 6.28
N ILE A 21 1.42 -4.41 5.32
CA ILE A 21 2.38 -4.90 4.31
C ILE A 21 3.69 -5.27 5.01
N ALA A 22 4.21 -4.41 5.89
CA ALA A 22 5.41 -4.68 6.67
C ALA A 22 5.26 -5.96 7.53
N GLU A 23 4.13 -6.09 8.23
CA GLU A 23 3.79 -7.29 9.01
C GLU A 23 3.73 -8.54 8.13
N ARG A 24 3.10 -8.43 6.94
CA ARG A 24 2.98 -9.53 6.00
C ARG A 24 4.35 -10.00 5.50
N LEU A 25 5.22 -9.07 5.11
CA LEU A 25 6.57 -9.36 4.64
C LEU A 25 7.38 -10.10 5.70
N ALA A 26 7.31 -9.66 6.95
CA ALA A 26 7.98 -10.31 8.06
C ALA A 26 7.44 -11.72 8.32
N LEU A 27 6.12 -11.90 8.27
CA LEU A 27 5.47 -13.20 8.41
C LEU A 27 5.90 -14.17 7.31
N GLU A 28 5.95 -13.71 6.05
CA GLU A 28 6.41 -14.51 4.91
C GLU A 28 7.90 -14.84 5.00
N ALA A 29 8.71 -13.95 5.59
CA ALA A 29 10.12 -14.18 5.86
C ALA A 29 10.39 -15.03 7.13
N GLY A 30 9.35 -15.36 7.91
CA GLY A 30 9.49 -16.10 9.17
C GLY A 30 10.20 -15.31 10.28
N ALA A 31 10.13 -13.98 10.25
CA ALA A 31 10.85 -13.08 11.15
C ALA A 31 9.90 -12.31 12.09
N PRO A 32 10.34 -11.94 13.31
CA PRO A 32 9.54 -11.15 14.23
C PRO A 32 9.44 -9.68 13.82
N VAL A 33 8.25 -9.10 14.03
CA VAL A 33 7.92 -7.68 13.80
C VAL A 33 7.97 -6.93 15.12
N GLU A 34 9.14 -6.79 15.74
CA GLU A 34 9.26 -6.09 17.02
C GLU A 34 10.55 -5.28 17.14
N GLY A 35 10.44 -4.07 17.69
CA GLY A 35 11.57 -3.21 18.02
C GLY A 35 12.36 -2.76 16.79
N ALA A 36 13.68 -2.95 16.82
CA ALA A 36 14.60 -2.51 15.76
C ALA A 36 14.35 -3.17 14.39
N SER A 37 13.56 -4.25 14.31
CA SER A 37 13.18 -4.85 13.03
C SER A 37 11.98 -4.15 12.36
N LEU A 38 11.17 -3.39 13.09
CA LEU A 38 9.97 -2.74 12.53
C LEU A 38 10.34 -1.71 11.46
N GLU A 39 11.36 -0.89 11.69
CA GLU A 39 11.84 0.08 10.70
C GLU A 39 12.33 -0.60 9.42
N ALA A 40 13.03 -1.73 9.53
CA ALA A 40 13.48 -2.51 8.38
C ALA A 40 12.30 -3.08 7.58
N TRP A 41 11.26 -3.56 8.26
CA TRP A 41 10.04 -4.04 7.59
C TRP A 41 9.20 -2.92 6.98
N LEU A 42 9.20 -1.73 7.59
CA LEU A 42 8.57 -0.54 7.01
C LEU A 42 9.29 -0.05 5.75
N THR A 43 10.62 -0.14 5.71
CA THR A 43 11.41 0.13 4.50
C THR A 43 11.14 -0.93 3.43
N ALA A 44 11.13 -2.21 3.79
CA ALA A 44 10.80 -3.28 2.86
C ALA A 44 9.37 -3.15 2.29
N ALA A 45 8.43 -2.66 3.09
CA ALA A 45 7.08 -2.35 2.63
C ALA A 45 7.07 -1.22 1.60
N ASP A 46 7.84 -0.14 1.83
CA ASP A 46 7.98 0.96 0.86
C ASP A 46 8.57 0.47 -0.45
N GLU A 47 9.63 -0.34 -0.40
CA GLU A 47 10.26 -0.93 -1.60
C GLU A 47 9.28 -1.82 -2.38
N ALA A 48 8.47 -2.62 -1.67
CA ALA A 48 7.45 -3.46 -2.30
C ALA A 48 6.34 -2.64 -2.97
N ILE A 49 5.91 -1.54 -2.32
CA ILE A 49 4.94 -0.60 -2.87
C ILE A 49 5.50 0.08 -4.12
N GLU A 50 6.72 0.63 -4.04
CA GLU A 50 7.38 1.28 -5.18
C GLU A 50 7.57 0.32 -6.34
N THR A 51 8.00 -0.91 -6.06
CA THR A 51 8.12 -1.96 -7.08
C THR A 51 6.78 -2.21 -7.75
N TRP A 52 5.72 -2.41 -6.97
CA TRP A 52 4.36 -2.64 -7.48
C TRP A 52 3.83 -1.50 -8.35
N GLU A 53 4.13 -0.25 -7.97
CA GLU A 53 3.78 0.95 -8.72
C GLU A 53 4.60 1.08 -10.01
N SER A 54 5.89 0.73 -9.98
CA SER A 54 6.81 0.85 -11.12
C SER A 54 6.64 -0.23 -12.18
N GLU A 55 6.16 -1.42 -11.82
CA GLU A 55 5.98 -2.56 -12.74
C GLU A 55 4.90 -2.30 -13.83
N GLY A 56 4.13 -1.22 -13.71
CA GLY A 56 3.21 -0.73 -14.74
C GLY A 56 1.95 -1.59 -14.95
N GLU A 57 1.03 -1.07 -15.76
CA GLU A 57 -0.30 -1.66 -16.02
C GLU A 57 -0.20 -3.07 -16.63
N GLU A 58 0.78 -3.36 -17.50
CA GLU A 58 0.93 -4.69 -18.14
C GLU A 58 1.22 -5.82 -17.13
N ALA A 59 2.00 -5.53 -16.08
CA ALA A 59 2.27 -6.48 -15.02
C ALA A 59 1.07 -6.65 -14.08
N GLN A 60 0.30 -5.57 -13.86
CA GLN A 60 -0.93 -5.60 -13.07
C GLN A 60 -2.07 -6.36 -13.78
N ASP A 61 -2.25 -6.16 -15.08
CA ASP A 61 -3.22 -6.91 -15.91
C ASP A 61 -2.93 -8.42 -15.90
N SER A 62 -1.65 -8.79 -15.99
CA SER A 62 -1.22 -10.19 -15.89
C SER A 62 -1.49 -10.82 -14.52
N ARG A 63 -1.54 -10.00 -13.45
CA ARG A 63 -1.87 -10.41 -12.07
C ARG A 63 -3.37 -10.49 -11.82
N ALA A 64 -4.18 -9.69 -12.51
CA ALA A 64 -5.65 -9.73 -12.41
C ALA A 64 -6.24 -11.12 -12.75
N PHE A 65 -5.51 -11.93 -13.53
CA PHE A 65 -5.92 -13.29 -13.91
C PHE A 65 -5.26 -14.40 -13.09
N ARG A 66 -4.44 -14.08 -12.08
CA ARG A 66 -3.82 -15.07 -11.18
C ARG A 66 -4.37 -14.94 -9.76
N PRO A 67 -4.43 -16.03 -8.99
CA PRO A 67 -4.65 -15.91 -7.55
C PRO A 67 -3.54 -15.04 -6.97
N ILE A 68 -3.95 -13.86 -6.52
CA ILE A 68 -3.12 -12.85 -5.89
C ILE A 68 -2.81 -13.38 -4.49
N GLY A 69 -1.53 -13.46 -4.13
CA GLY A 69 -1.15 -13.87 -2.78
C GLY A 69 -1.52 -12.77 -1.77
N PRO A 70 -1.56 -13.08 -0.46
CA PRO A 70 -2.02 -12.12 0.54
C PRO A 70 -1.22 -10.81 0.60
N LEU A 71 0.07 -10.83 0.22
CA LEU A 71 0.88 -9.62 0.07
C LEU A 71 0.42 -8.77 -1.12
N GLN A 72 0.16 -9.41 -2.25
CA GLN A 72 -0.26 -8.71 -3.46
C GLN A 72 -1.68 -8.13 -3.32
N ASP A 73 -2.57 -8.75 -2.52
CA ASP A 73 -3.87 -8.16 -2.16
C ASP A 73 -3.69 -6.83 -1.41
N LEU A 74 -2.77 -6.81 -0.43
CA LEU A 74 -2.46 -5.61 0.35
C LEU A 74 -1.83 -4.50 -0.53
N LEU A 75 -0.99 -4.88 -1.49
CA LEU A 75 -0.38 -3.93 -2.44
C LEU A 75 -1.43 -3.35 -3.40
N ALA A 76 -2.36 -4.17 -3.88
CA ALA A 76 -3.47 -3.71 -4.72
C ALA A 76 -4.39 -2.74 -3.95
N ASP A 77 -4.75 -3.06 -2.70
CA ASP A 77 -5.53 -2.17 -1.84
C ASP A 77 -4.80 -0.84 -1.58
N HIS A 78 -3.47 -0.88 -1.40
CA HIS A 78 -2.65 0.32 -1.21
C HIS A 78 -2.67 1.21 -2.47
N ALA A 79 -2.49 0.62 -3.65
CA ALA A 79 -2.55 1.33 -4.92
C ALA A 79 -3.93 1.98 -5.16
N ALA A 80 -5.02 1.25 -4.89
CA ALA A 80 -6.38 1.78 -5.01
C ALA A 80 -6.64 2.97 -4.05
N LEU A 81 -6.08 2.94 -2.84
CA LEU A 81 -6.15 4.10 -1.93
C LEU A 81 -5.30 5.27 -2.42
N ALA A 82 -4.11 5.02 -2.97
CA ALA A 82 -3.26 6.07 -3.53
C ALA A 82 -3.94 6.79 -4.69
N GLU A 83 -4.59 6.05 -5.59
CA GLU A 83 -5.39 6.59 -6.70
C GLU A 83 -6.54 7.45 -6.19
N ARG A 84 -7.32 6.96 -5.21
CA ARG A 84 -8.43 7.72 -4.60
C ARG A 84 -7.96 9.01 -3.92
N ILE A 85 -6.79 8.98 -3.27
CA ILE A 85 -6.18 10.19 -2.69
C ILE A 85 -5.82 11.18 -3.79
N ALA A 86 -5.21 10.72 -4.89
CA ALA A 86 -4.86 11.56 -6.02
C ALA A 86 -6.10 12.19 -6.67
N GLU A 87 -7.15 11.41 -6.92
CA GLU A 87 -8.43 11.94 -7.42
C GLU A 87 -9.04 12.99 -6.49
N THR A 88 -9.01 12.75 -5.18
CA THR A 88 -9.57 13.68 -4.19
C THR A 88 -8.79 15.01 -4.17
N LEU A 89 -7.46 14.93 -4.34
CA LEU A 89 -6.60 16.11 -4.47
C LEU A 89 -6.82 16.85 -5.79
N ASP A 90 -7.00 16.14 -6.90
CA ASP A 90 -7.26 16.73 -8.21
C ASP A 90 -8.57 17.53 -8.24
N ARG A 91 -9.65 16.96 -7.66
CA ARG A 91 -10.94 17.66 -7.48
C ARG A 91 -10.84 18.93 -6.62
N ARG A 92 -9.78 19.07 -5.81
CA ARG A 92 -9.53 20.28 -5.01
C ARG A 92 -8.80 21.37 -5.81
N LEU A 93 -8.03 20.97 -6.82
CA LEU A 93 -7.23 21.88 -7.64
C LEU A 93 -8.00 22.41 -8.86
N SER A 94 -9.08 21.71 -9.26
CA SER A 94 -10.08 22.18 -10.24
C SER A 94 -11.12 23.11 -9.63
#